data_AF-A0A653DNX3-F1
#
_entry.id   AF-A0A653DNX3-F1
#
_cell.length_a   1.000
_cell.length_b   1.000
_cell.length_c   1.000
_cell.angle_alpha   90.00
_cell.angle_beta   90.00
_cell.angle_gamma   90.00
#
_symmetry.space_group_name_H-M   'P 1'
#
loop_
_entity.id
_entity.type
_entity.pdbx_description
1 polymer ?
#
loop_
_entity_poly.entity_id
_entity_poly.type
_entity_poly.pdbx_seq_one_letter_code
_entity_poly.pdbx_strand_id
1 'polypeptide(L)'
;MRVATGFPAGQTPLNARLAEIRFAVENGATEIDIVINRPLVLAAKWKALYDEIGAMKEACGTAHLKTILATGELGTLQNVYNASMVAMMAGADFIKTSTGKESVNATIPVGIVMARAIKDYQHKTGFKVGLKPAGGVRTSTDALQWLILVKELLGNEWLTPELFRFGASGLLGDLETQLYQYVTGRTPSGYEFTMG
;
A
#
# COMPACT_ATOMS: atom_id res chain seq x y z
N MET A 1 9.54 -13.40 -2.10
CA MET A 1 9.63 -12.97 -0.69
C MET A 1 9.44 -11.45 -0.63
N ARG A 2 8.76 -10.90 0.38
CA ARG A 2 8.50 -9.45 0.54
C ARG A 2 9.11 -8.97 1.85
N VAL A 3 9.80 -7.83 1.82
CA VAL A 3 10.46 -7.23 3.00
C VAL A 3 10.04 -5.76 3.13
N ALA A 4 9.90 -5.29 4.37
CA ALA A 4 9.67 -3.88 4.68
C ALA A 4 10.97 -3.25 5.22
N THR A 5 11.43 -2.15 4.63
CA THR A 5 12.68 -1.47 5.03
C THR A 5 12.41 -0.12 5.65
N GLY A 6 13.25 0.29 6.61
CA GLY A 6 13.02 1.45 7.46
C GLY A 6 11.72 1.38 8.26
N PHE A 7 11.17 0.19 8.50
CA PHE A 7 9.85 -0.01 9.10
C PHE A 7 9.89 0.09 10.64
N PRO A 8 8.83 0.61 11.31
CA PRO A 8 7.65 1.28 10.75
C PRO A 8 7.85 2.80 10.54
N ALA A 9 8.90 3.37 11.12
CA ALA A 9 9.02 4.82 11.27
C ALA A 9 9.48 5.54 10.00
N GLY A 10 10.27 4.91 9.13
CA GLY A 10 10.88 5.55 7.95
C GLY A 10 11.93 6.62 8.29
N GLN A 11 12.36 6.70 9.55
CA GLN A 11 13.22 7.77 10.09
C GLN A 11 14.69 7.38 10.20
N THR A 12 15.08 6.18 9.77
CA THR A 12 16.50 5.83 9.69
C THR A 12 17.19 6.61 8.56
N PRO A 13 18.49 6.94 8.70
CA PRO A 13 19.25 7.62 7.66
C PRO A 13 19.12 6.93 6.30
N LEU A 14 19.05 7.72 5.22
CA LEU A 14 18.80 7.20 3.87
C LEU A 14 19.81 6.12 3.46
N ASN A 15 21.11 6.31 3.76
CA ASN A 15 22.15 5.32 3.46
C ASN A 15 21.89 3.96 4.11
N ALA A 16 21.41 3.92 5.36
CA ALA A 16 21.04 2.69 6.04
C ALA A 16 19.85 2.01 5.35
N ARG A 17 18.82 2.78 4.97
CA ARG A 17 17.65 2.26 4.25
C ARG A 17 18.01 1.71 2.88
N LEU A 18 18.91 2.37 2.15
CA LEU A 18 19.41 1.88 0.87
C LEU A 18 20.19 0.57 1.04
N ALA A 19 21.00 0.44 2.10
CA ALA A 19 21.71 -0.79 2.41
C ALA A 19 20.74 -1.94 2.75
N GLU A 20 19.69 -1.68 3.54
CA GLU A 20 18.63 -2.65 3.84
C GLU A 20 17.91 -3.14 2.57
N ILE A 21 17.59 -2.22 1.65
CA ILE A 21 16.93 -2.55 0.38
C ILE A 21 17.84 -3.45 -0.47
N ARG A 22 19.11 -3.05 -0.66
CA ARG A 22 20.07 -3.83 -1.44
C ARG A 22 20.26 -5.23 -0.85
N PHE A 23 20.44 -5.30 0.46
CA PHE A 23 20.55 -6.58 1.16
C PHE A 23 19.31 -7.45 0.95
N ALA A 24 18.10 -6.88 1.07
CA ALA A 24 16.87 -7.65 0.85
C ALA A 24 16.78 -8.18 -0.59
N VAL A 25 17.12 -7.37 -1.59
CA VAL A 25 17.11 -7.77 -3.01
C VAL A 25 18.16 -8.84 -3.29
N GLU A 26 19.38 -8.68 -2.78
CA GLU A 26 20.47 -9.68 -2.89
C GLU A 26 20.07 -11.03 -2.26
N ASN A 27 19.22 -11.01 -1.24
CA ASN A 27 18.66 -12.20 -0.60
C ASN A 27 17.33 -12.67 -1.24
N GLY A 28 17.02 -12.24 -2.47
CA GLY A 28 15.90 -12.76 -3.27
C GLY A 28 14.54 -12.11 -3.00
N ALA A 29 14.49 -10.93 -2.35
CA ALA A 29 13.26 -10.16 -2.26
C ALA A 29 12.86 -9.63 -3.64
N THR A 30 11.67 -10.01 -4.11
CA THR A 30 11.09 -9.55 -5.38
C THR A 30 10.16 -8.36 -5.20
N GLU A 31 9.85 -8.02 -3.95
CA GLU A 31 9.01 -6.90 -3.57
C GLU A 31 9.56 -6.21 -2.32
N ILE A 32 9.68 -4.88 -2.39
CA ILE A 32 10.16 -4.03 -1.29
C ILE A 32 9.06 -3.06 -0.91
N ASP A 33 8.71 -3.02 0.38
CA ASP A 33 7.87 -1.99 0.96
C ASP A 33 8.74 -0.95 1.67
N ILE A 34 8.67 0.32 1.23
CA ILE A 34 9.35 1.43 1.90
C ILE A 34 8.34 2.33 2.60
N VAL A 35 8.75 3.05 3.64
CA VAL A 35 7.94 4.07 4.30
C VAL A 35 8.47 5.45 3.96
N ILE A 36 7.62 6.38 3.53
CA ILE A 36 8.09 7.73 3.20
C ILE A 36 8.55 8.52 4.43
N ASN A 37 9.43 9.49 4.21
CA ASN A 37 9.80 10.49 5.20
C ASN A 37 8.67 11.52 5.37
N ARG A 38 7.75 11.24 6.31
CA ARG A 38 6.54 12.05 6.58
C ARG A 38 6.84 13.53 6.86
N PRO A 39 7.88 13.91 7.64
CA PRO A 39 8.27 15.31 7.79
C PRO A 39 8.47 16.08 6.48
N LEU A 40 8.96 15.44 5.41
CA LEU A 40 9.10 16.10 4.11
C LEU A 40 7.74 16.45 3.50
N VAL A 41 6.73 15.58 3.66
CA VAL A 41 5.36 15.84 3.21
C VAL A 41 4.76 17.00 4.00
N LEU A 42 4.86 16.96 5.33
CA LEU A 42 4.31 17.99 6.20
C LEU A 42 4.95 19.37 5.97
N ALA A 43 6.23 19.39 5.57
CA ALA A 43 6.95 20.60 5.20
C ALA A 43 6.88 20.94 3.70
N ALA A 44 6.05 20.24 2.91
CA ALA A 44 5.90 20.40 1.46
C ALA A 44 7.21 20.31 0.66
N LYS A 45 8.20 19.55 1.14
CA LYS A 45 9.51 19.31 0.52
C LYS A 45 9.42 18.19 -0.53
N TRP A 46 8.60 18.39 -1.56
CA TRP A 46 8.26 17.37 -2.56
C TRP A 46 9.46 16.87 -3.38
N LYS A 47 10.40 17.75 -3.73
CA LYS A 47 11.61 17.38 -4.47
C LYS A 47 12.50 16.44 -3.65
N ALA A 48 12.72 16.76 -2.38
CA ALA A 48 13.49 15.89 -1.48
C ALA A 48 12.80 14.52 -1.32
N LEU A 49 11.47 14.49 -1.20
CA LEU A 49 10.72 13.24 -1.14
C LEU A 49 10.87 12.42 -2.44
N TYR A 50 10.77 13.08 -3.60
CA TYR A 50 10.99 12.46 -4.90
C TYR A 50 12.38 11.83 -5.00
N ASP A 51 13.42 12.60 -4.67
CA ASP A 51 14.80 12.14 -4.75
C ASP A 51 15.07 10.97 -3.78
N GLU A 52 14.48 11.01 -2.57
CA GLU A 52 14.59 9.93 -1.58
C GLU A 52 13.95 8.63 -2.09
N ILE A 53 12.72 8.71 -2.63
CA ILE A 53 12.01 7.55 -3.19
C ILE A 53 12.73 7.03 -4.45
N GLY A 54 13.22 7.92 -5.31
CA GLY A 54 13.96 7.57 -6.51
C GLY A 54 15.23 6.77 -6.20
N ALA A 55 16.01 7.21 -5.20
CA ALA A 55 17.18 6.46 -4.74
C ALA A 55 16.81 5.07 -4.21
N MET A 56 15.68 4.95 -3.50
CA MET A 56 15.17 3.65 -3.05
C MET A 56 14.69 2.77 -4.21
N LYS A 57 14.05 3.35 -5.23
CA LYS A 57 13.66 2.63 -6.45
C LYS A 57 14.88 2.10 -7.20
N GLU A 58 15.93 2.91 -7.33
CA GLU A 58 17.18 2.48 -7.93
C GLU A 58 17.80 1.31 -7.14
N ALA A 59 17.83 1.39 -5.81
CA ALA A 59 18.32 0.32 -4.95
C ALA A 59 17.48 -0.97 -5.04
N CYS A 60 16.20 -0.89 -5.45
CA CYS A 60 15.36 -2.07 -5.66
C CYS A 60 15.73 -2.85 -6.93
N GLY A 61 16.40 -2.23 -7.91
CA GLY A 61 16.65 -2.83 -9.21
C GLY A 61 15.35 -3.29 -9.88
N THR A 62 15.23 -4.59 -10.15
CA THR A 62 14.03 -5.19 -10.76
C THR A 62 12.92 -5.51 -9.76
N ALA A 63 13.17 -5.40 -8.45
CA ALA A 63 12.15 -5.66 -7.45
C ALA A 63 11.05 -4.58 -7.51
N HIS A 64 9.79 -5.00 -7.31
CA HIS A 64 8.66 -4.07 -7.27
C HIS A 64 8.69 -3.24 -5.98
N LEU A 65 8.61 -1.92 -6.13
CA LEU A 65 8.58 -0.96 -5.06
C LEU A 65 7.14 -0.62 -4.65
N LYS A 66 6.82 -0.83 -3.38
CA LYS A 66 5.58 -0.36 -2.76
C LYS A 66 5.90 0.76 -1.79
N THR A 67 5.37 1.94 -2.07
CA THR A 67 5.61 3.13 -1.25
C THR A 67 4.48 3.32 -0.27
N ILE A 68 4.76 3.11 1.02
CA ILE A 68 3.84 3.34 2.14
C ILE A 68 3.85 4.83 2.47
N LEU A 69 2.69 5.48 2.31
CA LEU A 69 2.54 6.91 2.56
C LEU A 69 2.27 7.24 4.03
N ALA A 70 1.82 6.26 4.82
CA ALA A 70 1.37 6.46 6.20
C ALA A 70 0.34 7.59 6.32
N THR A 71 -0.73 7.46 5.53
CA THR A 71 -1.71 8.51 5.25
C THR A 71 -2.39 9.11 6.48
N GLY A 72 -2.51 8.36 7.58
CA GLY A 72 -3.06 8.84 8.85
C GLY A 72 -2.22 9.94 9.52
N GLU A 73 -0.96 10.09 9.13
CA GLU A 73 -0.01 11.04 9.71
C GLU A 73 0.36 12.19 8.76
N LEU A 74 -0.29 12.28 7.58
CA LEU A 74 0.00 13.31 6.58
C LEU A 74 -0.83 14.60 6.77
N GLY A 75 -1.69 14.64 7.80
CA GLY A 75 -2.48 15.81 8.19
C GLY A 75 -3.68 16.10 7.29
N THR A 76 -3.48 16.23 5.99
CA THR A 76 -4.54 16.59 5.03
C THR A 76 -4.65 15.62 3.86
N LEU A 77 -5.83 15.53 3.26
CA LEU A 77 -6.04 14.77 2.03
C LEU A 77 -5.25 15.36 0.83
N GLN A 78 -4.98 16.68 0.83
CA GLN A 78 -4.12 17.29 -0.19
C GLN A 78 -2.68 16.75 -0.09
N ASN A 79 -2.16 16.58 1.12
CA ASN A 79 -0.86 15.97 1.33
C ASN A 79 -0.82 14.51 0.89
N VAL A 80 -1.90 13.75 1.12
CA VAL A 80 -2.04 12.38 0.62
C VAL A 80 -1.99 12.34 -0.91
N TYR A 81 -2.74 13.22 -1.59
CA TYR A 81 -2.73 13.33 -3.05
C TYR A 81 -1.32 13.65 -3.57
N ASN A 82 -0.69 14.69 -3.03
CA ASN A 82 0.63 15.14 -3.45
C ASN A 82 1.71 14.08 -3.22
N ALA A 83 1.69 13.43 -2.04
CA ALA A 83 2.62 12.33 -1.73
C ALA A 83 2.40 11.12 -2.65
N SER A 84 1.15 10.81 -3.01
CA SER A 84 0.83 9.76 -3.98
C SER A 84 1.43 10.08 -5.35
N MET A 85 1.22 11.29 -5.85
CA MET A 85 1.80 11.74 -7.12
C MET A 85 3.32 11.68 -7.11
N VAL A 86 3.96 12.19 -6.05
CA VAL A 86 5.43 12.17 -5.92
C VAL A 86 5.97 10.75 -5.90
N ALA A 87 5.34 9.84 -5.15
CA ALA A 87 5.75 8.45 -5.11
C ALA A 87 5.66 7.76 -6.48
N MET A 88 4.58 7.99 -7.23
CA MET A 88 4.42 7.44 -8.58
C MET A 88 5.44 8.01 -9.56
N MET A 89 5.65 9.33 -9.54
CA MET A 89 6.66 9.98 -10.39
C MET A 89 8.07 9.48 -10.09
N ALA A 90 8.35 9.14 -8.82
CA ALA A 90 9.64 8.58 -8.39
C ALA A 90 9.80 7.08 -8.69
N GLY A 91 8.81 6.45 -9.33
CA GLY A 91 8.89 5.07 -9.82
C GLY A 91 8.28 4.01 -8.91
N ALA A 92 7.37 4.38 -8.00
CA ALA A 92 6.62 3.40 -7.21
C ALA A 92 5.70 2.54 -8.11
N ASP A 93 5.79 1.22 -7.97
CA ASP A 93 4.90 0.26 -8.63
C ASP A 93 3.55 0.15 -7.93
N PHE A 94 3.53 0.38 -6.62
CA PHE A 94 2.33 0.52 -5.81
C PHE A 94 2.45 1.71 -4.87
N ILE A 95 1.33 2.40 -4.65
CA ILE A 95 1.15 3.26 -3.48
C ILE A 95 0.31 2.53 -2.43
N LYS A 96 0.77 2.58 -1.18
CA LYS A 96 0.19 1.88 -0.04
C LYS A 96 -0.22 2.87 1.04
N THR A 97 -1.42 2.69 1.60
CA THR A 97 -1.98 3.66 2.56
C THR A 97 -1.12 3.77 3.82
N SER A 98 -0.85 2.65 4.49
CA SER A 98 -0.35 2.66 5.87
C SER A 98 0.58 1.48 6.16
N THR A 99 1.32 1.56 7.27
CA THR A 99 2.17 0.44 7.71
C THR A 99 1.34 -0.64 8.40
N GLY A 100 0.15 -0.29 8.90
CA GLY A 100 -0.67 -1.15 9.76
C GLY A 100 -0.35 -0.99 11.24
N LYS A 101 0.51 -0.03 11.59
CA LYS A 101 0.95 0.26 12.96
C LYS A 101 0.50 1.64 13.46
N GLU A 102 0.01 2.50 12.56
CA GLU A 102 -0.56 3.80 12.91
C GLU A 102 -1.91 3.64 13.63
N SER A 103 -2.35 4.68 14.35
CA SER A 103 -3.70 4.73 14.96
C SER A 103 -4.80 4.82 13.90
N VAL A 104 -4.55 5.61 12.84
CA VAL A 104 -5.42 5.73 11.67
C VAL A 104 -4.71 5.12 10.46
N ASN A 105 -5.31 4.08 9.88
CA ASN A 105 -4.75 3.36 8.74
C ASN A 105 -5.56 3.63 7.45
N ALA A 106 -5.89 2.59 6.69
CA ALA A 106 -6.67 2.72 5.48
C ALA A 106 -8.10 3.17 5.79
N THR A 107 -8.53 4.28 5.17
CA THR A 107 -9.91 4.76 5.22
C THR A 107 -10.42 5.00 3.80
N ILE A 108 -11.73 4.88 3.59
CA ILE A 108 -12.35 5.11 2.27
C ILE A 108 -12.06 6.52 1.72
N PRO A 109 -12.12 7.62 2.50
CA PRO A 109 -11.75 8.94 2.00
C PRO A 109 -10.31 9.02 1.50
N VAL A 110 -9.36 8.41 2.20
CA VAL A 110 -7.95 8.30 1.74
C VAL A 110 -7.87 7.48 0.45
N GLY A 111 -8.60 6.36 0.38
CA GLY A 111 -8.68 5.51 -0.80
C GLY A 111 -9.15 6.27 -2.04
N ILE A 112 -10.19 7.10 -1.91
CA ILE A 112 -10.74 7.91 -3.00
C ILE A 112 -9.66 8.86 -3.52
N VAL A 113 -8.94 9.52 -2.63
CA VAL A 113 -7.89 10.49 -2.98
C VAL A 113 -6.71 9.81 -3.67
N MET A 114 -6.25 8.67 -3.16
CA MET A 114 -5.17 7.90 -3.77
C MET A 114 -5.58 7.33 -5.14
N ALA A 115 -6.80 6.81 -5.27
CA ALA A 115 -7.32 6.33 -6.55
C ALA A 115 -7.46 7.46 -7.58
N ARG A 116 -7.90 8.65 -7.18
CA ARG A 116 -7.90 9.83 -8.06
C ARG A 116 -6.49 10.20 -8.51
N ALA A 117 -5.52 10.20 -7.60
CA ALA A 117 -4.12 10.45 -7.97
C ALA A 117 -3.61 9.43 -9.01
N ILE A 118 -3.90 8.14 -8.81
CA ILE A 118 -3.52 7.07 -9.78
C ILE A 118 -4.17 7.33 -11.13
N LYS A 119 -5.47 7.64 -11.17
CA LYS A 119 -6.19 7.96 -12.41
C LYS A 119 -5.57 9.14 -13.14
N ASP A 120 -5.32 10.24 -12.42
CA ASP A 120 -4.71 11.44 -12.98
C ASP A 120 -3.29 11.17 -13.51
N TYR A 121 -2.52 10.35 -12.79
CA TYR A 121 -1.19 9.94 -13.20
C TYR A 121 -1.22 9.08 -14.47
N GLN A 122 -2.11 8.08 -14.54
CA GLN A 122 -2.31 7.26 -15.73
C GLN A 122 -2.72 8.12 -16.92
N HIS A 123 -3.70 9.02 -16.76
CA HIS A 123 -4.14 9.91 -17.83
C HIS A 123 -3.01 10.79 -18.38
N LYS A 124 -2.10 11.25 -17.52
CA LYS A 124 -0.98 12.12 -17.92
C LYS A 124 0.20 11.36 -18.53
N THR A 125 0.45 10.13 -18.09
CA THR A 125 1.72 9.44 -18.37
C THR A 125 1.55 8.12 -19.14
N GLY A 126 0.34 7.55 -19.15
CA GLY A 126 0.06 6.22 -19.69
C GLY A 126 0.44 5.06 -18.76
N PHE A 127 1.15 5.31 -17.65
CA PHE A 127 1.59 4.26 -16.73
C PHE A 127 0.53 3.92 -15.68
N LYS A 128 0.36 2.62 -15.42
CA LYS A 128 -0.50 2.12 -14.35
C LYS A 128 0.31 1.87 -13.08
N VAL A 129 -0.23 2.31 -11.95
CA VAL A 129 0.33 2.06 -10.62
C VAL A 129 -0.73 1.38 -9.76
N GLY A 130 -0.30 0.42 -8.94
CA GLY A 130 -1.21 -0.33 -8.08
C GLY A 130 -1.60 0.41 -6.80
N LEU A 131 -2.78 0.08 -6.27
CA LEU A 131 -3.27 0.58 -4.98
C LEU A 131 -3.26 -0.55 -3.95
N LYS A 132 -2.75 -0.25 -2.74
CA LYS A 132 -2.74 -1.21 -1.63
C LYS A 132 -3.28 -0.59 -0.32
N PRO A 133 -4.59 -0.72 -0.02
CA PRO A 133 -5.09 -0.44 1.32
C PRO A 133 -4.47 -1.41 2.32
N ALA A 134 -3.92 -0.87 3.40
CA ALA A 134 -3.29 -1.65 4.47
C ALA A 134 -3.64 -1.09 5.85
N GLY A 135 -3.92 -2.00 6.78
CA GLY A 135 -4.35 -1.69 8.15
C GLY A 135 -5.82 -1.29 8.22
N GLY A 136 -6.59 -1.99 9.04
CA GLY A 136 -8.01 -1.68 9.29
C GLY A 136 -9.03 -2.44 8.43
N VAL A 137 -8.61 -3.09 7.33
CA VAL A 137 -9.50 -3.96 6.53
C VAL A 137 -9.58 -5.33 7.21
N ARG A 138 -10.69 -5.64 7.86
CA ARG A 138 -10.86 -6.86 8.67
C ARG A 138 -12.00 -7.76 8.22
N THR A 139 -12.99 -7.20 7.55
CA THR A 139 -14.19 -7.95 7.13
C THR A 139 -14.35 -7.96 5.61
N SER A 140 -15.09 -8.95 5.12
CA SER A 140 -15.61 -9.04 3.75
C SER A 140 -16.34 -7.77 3.32
N THR A 141 -17.13 -7.17 4.21
CA THR A 141 -17.80 -5.88 3.99
C THR A 141 -16.79 -4.75 3.77
N ASP A 142 -15.73 -4.67 4.59
CA ASP A 142 -14.66 -3.67 4.39
C ASP A 142 -14.00 -3.88 3.02
N ALA A 143 -13.67 -5.14 2.68
CA ALA A 143 -13.06 -5.48 1.41
C ALA A 143 -13.95 -5.09 0.21
N LEU A 144 -15.26 -5.33 0.30
CA LEU A 144 -16.22 -4.94 -0.73
C LEU A 144 -16.25 -3.42 -0.96
N GLN A 145 -16.20 -2.61 0.10
CA GLN A 145 -16.15 -1.15 -0.04
C GLN A 145 -14.92 -0.71 -0.85
N TRP A 146 -13.76 -1.30 -0.60
CA TRP A 146 -12.54 -1.02 -1.36
C TRP A 146 -12.61 -1.50 -2.81
N LEU A 147 -13.16 -2.69 -3.05
CA LEU A 147 -13.32 -3.23 -4.41
C LEU A 147 -14.27 -2.36 -5.25
N ILE A 148 -15.39 -1.92 -4.66
CA ILE A 148 -16.33 -0.98 -5.30
C ILE A 148 -15.61 0.34 -5.62
N LEU A 149 -14.88 0.91 -4.66
CA LEU A 149 -14.12 2.14 -4.88
C LEU A 149 -13.16 2.03 -6.06
N VAL A 150 -12.38 0.94 -6.12
CA VAL A 150 -11.43 0.72 -7.21
C VAL A 150 -12.16 0.56 -8.54
N LYS A 151 -13.22 -0.25 -8.57
CA LYS A 151 -14.03 -0.45 -9.78
C LYS A 151 -14.58 0.86 -10.33
N GLU A 152 -15.17 1.69 -9.48
CA GLU A 152 -15.82 2.93 -9.90
C GLU A 152 -14.83 4.02 -10.32
N LEU A 153 -13.65 4.10 -9.66
CA LEU A 153 -12.69 5.17 -9.94
C LEU A 153 -11.66 4.80 -11.01
N LEU A 154 -11.16 3.56 -10.97
CA LEU A 154 -10.04 3.06 -11.79
C LEU A 154 -10.50 2.04 -12.85
N GLY A 155 -11.66 1.40 -12.67
CA GLY A 155 -12.19 0.42 -13.62
C GLY A 155 -11.79 -1.03 -13.29
N ASN A 156 -12.41 -1.98 -14.01
CA ASN A 156 -12.21 -3.42 -13.79
C ASN A 156 -10.76 -3.87 -14.03
N GLU A 157 -10.02 -3.15 -14.87
CA GLU A 157 -8.62 -3.48 -15.18
C GLU A 157 -7.68 -3.34 -13.97
N TRP A 158 -8.08 -2.60 -12.92
CA TRP A 158 -7.33 -2.53 -11.67
C TRP A 158 -7.67 -3.64 -10.67
N LEU A 159 -8.72 -4.44 -10.92
CA LEU A 159 -9.16 -5.51 -10.02
C LEU A 159 -8.35 -6.81 -10.23
N THR A 160 -7.03 -6.68 -10.37
CA THR A 160 -6.10 -7.81 -10.50
C THR A 160 -5.02 -7.76 -9.44
N PRO A 161 -4.37 -8.89 -9.09
CA PRO A 161 -3.29 -8.91 -8.11
C PRO A 161 -2.12 -7.98 -8.47
N GLU A 162 -1.92 -7.63 -9.73
CA GLU A 162 -0.83 -6.77 -10.20
C GLU A 162 -1.11 -5.29 -9.95
N LEU A 163 -2.37 -4.89 -9.74
CA LEU A 163 -2.78 -3.50 -9.59
C LEU A 163 -3.60 -3.21 -8.33
N PHE A 164 -4.10 -4.23 -7.64
CA PHE A 164 -4.81 -4.07 -6.40
C PHE A 164 -4.54 -5.20 -5.41
N ARG A 165 -4.22 -4.84 -4.16
CA ARG A 165 -3.93 -5.81 -3.09
C ARG A 165 -4.44 -5.32 -1.76
N PHE A 166 -4.90 -6.23 -0.91
CA PHE A 166 -5.13 -5.94 0.50
C PHE A 166 -3.88 -6.19 1.35
N GLY A 167 -3.58 -5.26 2.25
CA GLY A 167 -2.65 -5.46 3.37
C GLY A 167 -3.42 -5.75 4.64
N ALA A 168 -3.80 -7.01 4.84
CA ALA A 168 -4.63 -7.46 5.96
C ALA A 168 -4.04 -8.70 6.64
N SER A 169 -4.32 -8.86 7.94
CA SER A 169 -3.97 -10.06 8.72
C SER A 169 -5.21 -10.82 9.21
N GLY A 170 -6.29 -10.12 9.56
CA GLY A 170 -7.54 -10.74 10.04
C GLY A 170 -8.59 -11.02 8.95
N LEU A 171 -8.43 -10.45 7.76
CA LEU A 171 -9.43 -10.55 6.68
C LEU A 171 -9.60 -11.98 6.17
N LEU A 172 -8.53 -12.78 6.14
CA LEU A 172 -8.60 -14.16 5.64
C LEU A 172 -9.59 -14.99 6.47
N GLY A 173 -9.48 -14.95 7.80
CA GLY A 173 -10.38 -15.72 8.67
C GLY A 173 -11.84 -15.29 8.56
N ASP A 174 -12.12 -14.00 8.35
CA ASP A 174 -13.49 -13.55 8.06
C ASP A 174 -14.00 -14.10 6.72
N LEU A 175 -13.18 -14.02 5.66
CA LEU A 175 -13.56 -14.55 4.34
C LEU A 175 -13.80 -16.06 4.37
N GLU A 176 -12.93 -16.82 5.03
CA GLU A 176 -13.11 -18.27 5.24
C GLU A 176 -14.42 -18.56 5.97
N THR A 177 -14.72 -17.79 7.01
CA THR A 177 -15.97 -17.91 7.78
C THR A 177 -17.19 -17.64 6.91
N GLN A 178 -17.18 -16.55 6.14
CA GLN A 178 -18.30 -16.17 5.27
C GLN A 178 -18.51 -17.18 4.13
N LEU A 179 -17.43 -17.67 3.52
CA LEU A 179 -17.51 -18.68 2.47
C LEU A 179 -17.99 -20.02 3.01
N TYR A 180 -17.53 -20.43 4.19
CA TYR A 180 -18.01 -21.65 4.84
C TYR A 180 -19.50 -21.54 5.15
N GLN A 181 -19.96 -20.42 5.72
CA GLN A 181 -21.38 -20.17 5.97
C GLN A 181 -22.20 -20.19 4.68
N TYR A 182 -21.71 -19.57 3.61
CA TYR A 182 -22.38 -19.55 2.31
C TYR A 182 -22.54 -20.94 1.70
N VAL A 183 -21.50 -21.78 1.78
CA VAL A 183 -21.49 -23.12 1.18
C VAL A 183 -22.25 -24.14 2.04
N THR A 184 -22.14 -24.06 3.36
CA THR A 184 -22.65 -25.10 4.28
C THR A 184 -23.95 -24.73 4.99
N GLY A 185 -24.31 -23.44 5.02
CA GLY A 185 -25.40 -22.90 5.83
C GLY A 185 -25.13 -22.91 7.34
N ARG A 186 -23.90 -23.20 7.78
CA ARG A 186 -23.53 -23.31 9.19
C ARG A 186 -22.42 -22.33 9.55
N THR A 187 -22.43 -21.85 10.79
CA THR A 187 -21.30 -21.09 11.32
C THR A 187 -20.18 -22.06 11.71
N PRO A 188 -18.95 -21.84 11.23
CA PRO A 188 -17.82 -22.68 11.58
C PRO A 188 -17.49 -22.57 13.07
N SER A 189 -17.20 -23.71 13.67
CA SER A 189 -16.69 -23.86 15.03
C SER A 189 -15.22 -23.43 15.11
N GLY A 190 -14.76 -23.04 16.30
CA GLY A 190 -13.41 -22.48 16.49
C GLY A 190 -12.24 -23.42 16.12
N TYR A 191 -12.51 -24.71 15.91
CA TYR A 191 -11.53 -25.74 15.51
C TYR A 191 -11.59 -26.12 14.02
N GLU A 192 -12.54 -25.58 13.25
CA GLU A 192 -12.63 -25.85 11.80
C GLU A 192 -11.59 -25.07 10.98
N PHE A 193 -10.98 -24.02 11.54
CA PHE A 193 -9.96 -23.20 10.88
C PHE A 193 -8.61 -23.17 11.60
N THR A 194 -8.35 -24.05 12.58
CA THR A 194 -7.11 -24.07 13.40
C THR A 194 -5.84 -24.57 12.67
N MET A 195 -5.72 -24.37 11.36
CA MET A 195 -4.47 -24.59 10.62
C MET A 195 -4.07 -23.35 9.79
N GLY A 196 -3.87 -22.24 10.49
CA GLY A 196 -3.18 -21.05 10.00
C GLY A 196 -1.96 -20.73 10.85
#